data_AF-F5BBF1-F1
#
_entry.id   AF-F5BBF1-F1
#
_cell.length_a   1.000
_cell.length_b   1.000
_cell.length_c   1.000
_cell.angle_alpha   90.00
_cell.angle_beta   90.00
_cell.angle_gamma   90.00
#
_symmetry.space_group_name_H-M   'P 1'
#
loop_
_entity.id
_entity.type
_entity.pdbx_description
1 polymer ?
#
loop_
_entity_poly.entity_id
_entity_poly.type
_entity_poly.pdbx_seq_one_letter_code
_entity_poly.pdbx_strand_id
1 'polypeptide(L)' 'EEKPGDRGKLARASGNYATVISHNPETKKTRVKLPSGSKKVISSANRAIVGVVAGGGRIDKPILK' A
#
# COMPACT_ATOMS: atom_id res chain seq x y z
N GLU A 1 0.36 -3.95 6.16
CA GLU A 1 -0.83 -4.38 6.93
C GLU A 1 -1.57 -3.15 7.48
N GLU A 2 -2.83 -3.24 7.90
CA GLU A 2 -3.52 -2.13 8.60
C GLU A 2 -3.19 -2.14 10.09
N LYS A 3 -3.36 -3.28 10.75
CA LYS A 3 -2.82 -3.60 12.07
C LYS A 3 -1.77 -4.72 11.97
N PRO A 4 -0.83 -4.81 12.91
CA PRO A 4 0.15 -5.88 12.91
C PRO A 4 -0.55 -7.24 12.95
N GLY A 5 -0.21 -8.13 12.02
CA GLY A 5 -0.80 -9.48 11.96
C GLY A 5 -2.02 -9.63 11.04
N ASP A 6 -2.49 -8.56 10.39
CA ASP A 6 -3.65 -8.61 9.47
C ASP A 6 -3.37 -9.35 8.14
N ARG A 7 -2.19 -9.93 7.93
CA ARG A 7 -1.80 -10.71 6.72
C ARG A 7 -1.94 -9.97 5.39
N GLY A 8 -1.93 -8.64 5.44
CA GLY A 8 -1.94 -7.73 4.29
C GLY A 8 -3.35 -7.41 3.80
N LYS A 9 -3.79 -6.16 4.03
CA LYS A 9 -5.15 -5.68 3.70
C LYS A 9 -5.17 -4.51 2.69
N LEU A 10 -4.07 -3.76 2.59
CA LEU A 10 -3.99 -2.52 1.82
C LEU A 10 -3.22 -2.73 0.51
N ALA A 11 -3.58 -1.97 -0.53
CA ALA A 11 -2.88 -1.93 -1.82
C ALA A 11 -2.63 -3.32 -2.47
N ARG A 12 -3.66 -4.18 -2.51
CA ARG A 12 -3.58 -5.54 -3.11
C ARG A 12 -4.11 -5.65 -4.54
N ALA A 13 -4.71 -4.58 -5.07
CA ALA A 13 -5.23 -4.59 -6.43
C ALA A 13 -4.08 -4.58 -7.46
N SER A 14 -4.34 -5.10 -8.65
CA SER A 14 -3.37 -5.21 -9.75
C SER A 14 -2.76 -3.84 -10.09
N GLY A 15 -1.43 -3.73 -10.08
CA GLY A 15 -0.71 -2.49 -10.35
C GLY A 15 -0.66 -1.47 -9.21
N ASN A 16 -1.32 -1.73 -8.08
CA ASN A 16 -1.28 -0.79 -6.96
C ASN A 16 0.02 -0.93 -6.16
N TYR A 17 0.44 0.20 -5.59
CA TYR A 17 1.52 0.29 -4.62
C TYR A 17 1.15 1.33 -3.55
N ALA A 18 1.87 1.30 -2.44
CA ALA A 18 1.80 2.32 -1.41
C ALA A 18 3.20 2.91 -1.22
N THR A 19 3.30 4.23 -1.05
CA THR A 19 4.58 4.91 -0.88
C THR A 19 4.80 5.25 0.58
N VAL A 20 5.96 4.91 1.11
CA VAL A 20 6.36 5.34 2.45
C VAL A 20 6.79 6.80 2.39
N ILE A 21 6.15 7.66 3.20
CA ILE A 21 6.45 9.11 3.22
C ILE A 21 7.47 9.42 4.32
N SER A 22 7.22 8.92 5.53
CA SER A 22 8.04 9.26 6.70
C SER A 22 7.88 8.21 7.79
N HIS A 23 8.96 7.98 8.54
CA HIS A 23 8.95 7.19 9.76
C HIS A 23 9.07 8.11 10.97
N ASN A 24 8.26 7.88 11.99
CA ASN A 24 8.39 8.53 13.29
C ASN A 24 8.92 7.49 14.31
N PRO A 25 10.19 7.60 14.74
CA PRO A 25 10.81 6.65 15.66
C PRO A 25 10.26 6.73 17.08
N GLU A 26 9.85 7.91 17.55
CA GLU A 26 9.33 8.13 18.91
C GLU A 26 7.99 7.43 19.12
N THR A 27 7.07 7.58 18.16
CA THR A 27 5.73 6.99 18.24
C THR A 27 5.64 5.59 17.61
N LYS A 28 6.76 5.08 17.06
CA LYS A 28 6.84 3.81 16.31
C LYS A 28 5.76 3.70 15.22
N LYS A 29 5.48 4.81 14.54
CA LYS A 29 4.49 4.90 13.47
C LYS A 29 5.12 5.31 12.16
N THR A 30 4.58 4.78 11.09
CA THR A 30 4.99 5.05 9.71
C THR A 30 3.84 5.69 8.96
N ARG A 31 4.12 6.76 8.22
CA ARG A 31 3.15 7.42 7.37
C ARG A 31 3.29 6.91 5.94
N VAL A 32 2.21 6.36 5.39
CA VAL A 32 2.15 5.80 4.03
C VAL A 32 1.11 6.54 3.19
N LYS A 33 1.40 6.72 1.91
CA LYS A 33 0.44 7.17 0.89
C LYS A 33 -0.23 5.94 0.29
N LEU A 34 -1.56 5.89 0.39
CA LEU A 34 -2.37 4.84 -0.22
C LEU A 34 -2.53 5.09 -1.73
N PRO A 35 -2.87 4.05 -2.53
CA PRO A 35 -3.16 4.21 -3.95
C PRO A 35 -4.34 5.16 -4.22
N SER A 36 -5.22 5.41 -3.24
CA SER A 36 -6.27 6.43 -3.30
C SER A 36 -5.75 7.88 -3.18
N GLY A 37 -4.45 8.08 -2.96
CA GLY A 37 -3.85 9.39 -2.65
C GLY A 37 -3.92 9.78 -1.17
N SER A 38 -4.76 9.11 -0.37
CA SER A 38 -4.91 9.37 1.06
C SER A 38 -3.64 9.03 1.85
N LYS A 39 -3.28 9.88 2.82
CA LYS A 39 -2.18 9.61 3.75
C LYS A 39 -2.74 8.86 4.96
N LYS A 40 -2.12 7.75 5.33
CA LYS A 40 -2.50 6.97 6.52
C LYS A 40 -1.29 6.74 7.41
N VAL A 41 -1.49 6.82 8.71
CA VAL A 41 -0.48 6.49 9.72
C VAL A 41 -0.74 5.07 10.21
N ILE A 42 0.26 4.21 10.09
CA ILE A 42 0.22 2.80 10.47
C ILE A 42 1.35 2.48 11.46
N SER A 43 1.24 1.36 12.18
CA SER A 43 2.33 0.91 13.06
C SER A 43 3.56 0.51 12.25
N SER A 44 4.76 0.85 12.72
CA SER A 44 6.02 0.47 12.07
C SER A 44 6.31 -1.04 12.19
N ALA A 45 5.60 -1.77 13.06
CA ALA A 45 5.68 -3.23 13.15
C ALA A 45 4.87 -3.95 12.05
N ASN A 46 4.09 -3.22 11.24
CA ASN A 46 3.29 -3.81 10.17
C ASN A 46 4.19 -4.35 9.05
N ARG A 47 3.85 -5.53 8.52
CA ARG A 47 4.55 -6.10 7.37
C ARG A 47 4.08 -5.47 6.06
N ALA A 48 5.02 -5.32 5.13
CA ALA A 48 4.81 -4.88 3.76
C ALA A 48 5.70 -5.69 2.81
N ILE A 49 5.29 -5.80 1.55
CA ILE A 49 6.09 -6.40 0.48
C ILE A 49 6.73 -5.25 -0.31
N VAL A 50 8.02 -5.40 -0.64
CA VAL A 50 8.74 -4.42 -1.47
C VAL A 50 8.31 -4.58 -2.92
N GLY A 51 7.96 -3.45 -3.56
CA GLY A 51 7.59 -3.40 -4.98
C GLY A 51 6.13 -3.03 -5.22
N VAL A 52 5.67 -3.33 -6.43
CA VAL A 52 4.32 -3.08 -6.93
C VAL A 52 3.61 -4.41 -7.17
N VAL A 53 2.28 -4.45 -7.01
CA VAL A 53 1.50 -5.64 -7.34
C VAL A 53 1.55 -5.88 -8.86
N ALA A 54 1.83 -7.11 -9.26
CA ALA A 54 1.88 -7.51 -10.66
C ALA A 54 0.54 -7.30 -11.40
N GLY A 55 0.57 -7.35 -12.74
CA GLY A 55 -0.63 -7.20 -13.58
C GLY A 55 -1.15 -5.76 -13.71
N GLY A 56 -0.27 -4.77 -13.55
CA GLY A 56 -0.60 -3.37 -13.85
C GLY A 56 -1.01 -3.16 -15.32
N GLY A 57 -1.75 -2.08 -15.58
CA GLY A 57 -2.19 -1.71 -16.93
C GLY A 57 -3.36 -2.54 -17.50
N ARG A 58 -3.92 -3.47 -16.72
CA ARG A 58 -5.11 -4.25 -17.12
C ARG A 58 -6.30 -3.35 -17.49
N ILE A 59 -6.44 -2.21 -16.82
CA ILE A 59 -7.53 -1.26 -17.05
C ILE A 59 -7.31 -0.37 -18.29
N ASP A 60 -6.09 -0.33 -18.82
CA ASP A 60 -5.74 0.52 -19.98
C ASP A 60 -6.13 -0.15 -21.31
N LYS A 61 -6.29 -1.48 -21.31
CA LYS A 61 -6.75 -2.23 -22.48
C LYS A 61 -8.26 -1.99 -22.70
N PRO A 62 -8.69 -1.44 -23.84
CA PRO A 62 -10.11 -1.25 -24.12
C PRO A 62 -10.81 -2.60 -24.25
N ILE A 63 -11.98 -2.73 -23.61
CA ILE A 63 -12.85 -3.89 -23.73
C ILE A 63 -13.75 -3.67 -24.95
N LEU A 64 -13.46 -4.38 -26.04
CA LEU A 64 -14.33 -4.44 -27.21
C LEU A 64 -15.58 -5.28 -26.85
N LYS A 65 -16.76 -4.82 -27.29
CA LYS A 65 -18.03 -5.52 -27.16
C LYS A 65 -18.29 -6.39 -28.39
#